data_AF-A0A9Q0M9P3-F1
#
_entry.id   AF-A0A9Q0M9P3-F1
#
_cell.length_a   1.000
_cell.length_b   1.000
_cell.length_c   1.000
_cell.angle_alpha   90.00
_cell.angle_beta   90.00
_cell.angle_gamma   90.00
#
_symmetry.space_group_name_H-M   'P 1'
#
loop_
_entity.id
_entity.type
_entity.pdbx_description
1 polymer ?
#
loop_
_entity_poly.entity_id
_entity_poly.type
_entity_poly.pdbx_seq_one_letter_code
_entity_poly.pdbx_strand_id
1 'polypeptide(L)'
;MKSSKILLKNLPLIGFLGFICLFGQTNGQCKTVDELDACAYKSAFLVNRNIPMPKTTEQLQSYCQDARESLGCLKDFSNTCVIGPPKMYLSKIYNAANKSLEDHCTNEDRSKEFLETLSCLDTDEKVERVRKCSDKHILMLEKVVDVEIGQRAGPMCCTFEAYKNCILDTVKEVCSEEDANYFLLTEPIQ
;
A
#
# COMPACT_ATOMS: atom_id res chain seq x y z
N MET A 1 -57.25 22.69 -34.88
CA MET A 1 -55.90 23.25 -35.07
C MET A 1 -55.13 23.21 -33.77
N LYS A 2 -54.08 22.38 -33.76
CA LYS A 2 -52.85 22.37 -32.95
C LYS A 2 -52.89 22.89 -31.50
N SER A 3 -52.99 21.92 -30.60
CA SER A 3 -51.99 21.60 -29.56
C SER A 3 -50.73 22.47 -29.59
N SER A 4 -50.58 23.35 -28.59
CA SER A 4 -49.29 23.94 -28.19
C SER A 4 -49.38 24.53 -26.79
N LYS A 5 -49.63 23.68 -25.80
CA LYS A 5 -49.29 23.91 -24.40
C LYS A 5 -48.62 22.62 -23.92
N ILE A 6 -47.58 22.75 -23.10
CA ILE A 6 -46.74 21.67 -22.55
C ILE A 6 -45.53 21.32 -23.46
N LEU A 7 -44.59 22.25 -23.65
CA LEU A 7 -43.23 21.88 -24.14
C LEU A 7 -42.14 22.93 -23.81
N LEU A 8 -42.27 23.66 -22.69
CA LEU A 8 -41.30 24.73 -22.34
C LEU A 8 -41.11 24.95 -20.83
N LYS A 9 -41.08 23.88 -20.03
CA LYS A 9 -40.73 23.98 -18.59
C LYS A 9 -39.68 23.00 -18.07
N ASN A 10 -39.10 22.14 -18.92
CA ASN A 10 -38.12 21.12 -18.50
C ASN A 10 -36.78 21.19 -19.26
N LEU A 11 -36.38 22.38 -19.73
CA LEU A 11 -35.16 22.55 -20.53
C LEU A 11 -33.86 22.92 -19.76
N PRO A 12 -33.76 22.79 -18.42
CA PRO A 12 -32.44 22.66 -17.78
C PRO A 12 -32.12 21.23 -17.27
N LEU A 13 -33.08 20.29 -17.31
CA LEU A 13 -32.88 18.93 -16.76
C LEU A 13 -32.20 17.94 -17.73
N ILE A 14 -32.20 18.21 -19.03
CA ILE A 14 -31.54 17.36 -20.04
C ILE A 14 -30.07 17.79 -20.27
N GLY A 15 -29.70 19.02 -19.90
CA GLY A 15 -28.33 19.52 -19.99
C GLY A 15 -27.40 19.09 -18.85
N PHE A 16 -27.94 18.70 -17.69
CA PHE A 16 -27.13 18.32 -16.52
C PHE A 16 -26.84 16.81 -16.44
N LEU A 17 -27.68 15.96 -17.05
CA LEU A 17 -27.44 14.51 -17.15
C LEU A 17 -26.40 14.14 -18.23
N GLY A 18 -26.08 15.07 -19.14
CA GLY A 18 -24.99 14.90 -20.11
C GLY A 18 -23.59 15.19 -19.56
N PHE A 19 -23.47 15.90 -18.42
CA PHE A 19 -22.17 16.27 -17.86
C PHE A 19 -21.57 15.20 -16.93
N ILE A 20 -22.41 14.32 -16.37
CA ILE A 20 -21.94 13.24 -15.48
C ILE A 20 -21.33 12.08 -16.27
N CYS A 21 -21.69 11.90 -17.56
CA CYS A 21 -21.05 10.91 -18.43
C CYS A 21 -19.75 11.41 -19.09
N LEU A 22 -19.42 12.71 -19.02
CA LEU A 22 -18.23 13.28 -19.67
C LEU A 22 -16.97 13.30 -18.78
N PHE A 23 -17.08 12.98 -17.48
CA PHE A 23 -15.92 12.83 -16.58
C PHE A 23 -15.73 11.40 -16.05
N GLY A 24 -16.44 10.43 -16.64
CA GLY A 24 -16.26 9.01 -16.39
C GLY A 24 -15.57 8.29 -17.54
N GLN A 25 -14.54 8.88 -18.15
CA GLN A 25 -13.68 8.12 -19.05
C GLN A 25 -12.56 7.44 -18.25
N THR A 26 -12.82 6.22 -17.78
CA THR A 26 -11.72 5.28 -17.51
C THR A 26 -11.22 4.77 -18.86
N ASN A 27 -10.40 5.56 -19.54
CA ASN A 27 -9.62 5.06 -20.67
C ASN A 27 -8.50 4.16 -20.11
N GLY A 28 -8.83 2.87 -19.95
CA GLY A 28 -7.96 1.82 -19.42
C GLY A 28 -8.76 0.87 -18.51
N GLN A 29 -8.76 -0.43 -18.79
CA GLN A 29 -9.35 -1.42 -17.88
C GLN A 29 -8.59 -1.35 -16.55
N CYS A 30 -9.27 -0.91 -15.49
CA CYS A 30 -8.70 -0.91 -14.15
C CYS A 30 -8.38 -2.32 -13.70
N LYS A 31 -7.25 -2.47 -13.01
CA LYS A 31 -6.85 -3.74 -12.41
C LYS A 31 -7.92 -4.24 -11.44
N THR A 32 -8.18 -5.53 -11.50
CA THR A 32 -8.96 -6.29 -10.51
C THR A 32 -8.22 -6.35 -9.18
N VAL A 33 -8.92 -6.75 -8.11
CA VAL A 33 -8.31 -6.95 -6.79
C VAL A 33 -7.18 -7.97 -6.87
N ASP A 34 -7.40 -9.10 -7.56
CA ASP A 34 -6.39 -10.15 -7.74
C ASP A 34 -5.12 -9.63 -8.45
N GLU A 35 -5.26 -8.73 -9.41
CA GLU A 35 -4.11 -8.11 -10.09
C GLU A 35 -3.36 -7.12 -9.19
N LEU A 36 -4.07 -6.43 -8.27
CA LEU A 36 -3.45 -5.55 -7.29
C LEU A 36 -2.73 -6.36 -6.20
N ASP A 37 -3.34 -7.46 -5.75
CA ASP A 37 -2.73 -8.40 -4.82
C ASP A 37 -1.47 -9.01 -5.43
N ALA A 38 -1.51 -9.41 -6.70
CA ALA A 38 -0.32 -9.90 -7.41
C ALA A 38 0.81 -8.85 -7.44
N CYS A 39 0.47 -7.56 -7.60
CA CYS A 39 1.46 -6.49 -7.54
C CYS A 39 2.06 -6.31 -6.14
N ALA A 40 1.25 -6.34 -5.08
CA ALA A 40 1.76 -6.24 -3.71
C ALA A 40 2.56 -7.48 -3.27
N TYR A 41 2.13 -8.66 -3.69
CA TYR A 41 2.69 -9.95 -3.26
C TYR A 41 4.10 -10.22 -3.80
N LYS A 42 4.47 -9.57 -4.91
CA LYS A 42 5.75 -9.75 -5.60
C LYS A 42 6.96 -9.28 -4.79
N SER A 43 6.82 -8.26 -3.94
CA SER A 43 7.93 -7.74 -3.12
C SER A 43 7.70 -7.85 -1.61
N ALA A 44 6.59 -8.43 -1.17
CA ALA A 44 6.23 -8.45 0.25
C ALA A 44 6.89 -9.63 1.00
N PHE A 45 8.20 -9.61 1.26
CA PHE A 45 8.91 -10.71 1.96
C PHE A 45 8.39 -11.02 3.38
N LEU A 46 7.69 -10.07 4.02
CA LEU A 46 7.02 -10.25 5.30
C LEU A 46 5.65 -10.96 5.19
N VAL A 47 5.08 -11.04 3.99
CA VAL A 47 3.78 -11.67 3.70
C VAL A 47 3.98 -12.96 2.91
N ASN A 48 4.77 -12.90 1.85
CA ASN A 48 5.06 -13.98 0.92
C ASN A 48 6.25 -14.82 1.43
N ARG A 49 5.95 -16.01 1.97
CA ARG A 49 6.98 -16.94 2.49
C ARG A 49 7.91 -17.49 1.41
N ASN A 50 7.51 -17.43 0.14
CA ASN A 50 8.33 -17.88 -0.98
C ASN A 50 9.44 -16.88 -1.32
N ILE A 51 9.35 -15.65 -0.80
CA ILE A 51 10.40 -14.64 -0.93
C ILE A 51 11.27 -14.71 0.32
N PRO A 52 12.54 -15.13 0.20
CA PRO A 52 13.45 -15.12 1.34
C PRO A 52 13.73 -13.68 1.76
N MET A 53 13.95 -13.48 3.06
CA MET A 53 14.41 -12.19 3.54
C MET A 53 15.83 -11.91 3.01
N PRO A 54 16.12 -10.71 2.49
CA PRO A 54 17.45 -10.40 1.96
C PRO A 54 18.55 -10.56 3.03
N LYS A 55 19.57 -11.36 2.73
CA LYS A 55 20.76 -11.56 3.58
C LYS A 55 22.06 -11.10 2.91
N THR A 56 22.05 -10.86 1.60
CA THR A 56 23.21 -10.40 0.84
C THR A 56 22.86 -9.19 -0.02
N THR A 57 23.88 -8.47 -0.48
CA THR A 57 23.72 -7.34 -1.40
C THR A 57 23.01 -7.73 -2.69
N GLU A 58 23.30 -8.90 -3.24
CA GLU A 58 22.67 -9.41 -4.47
C GLU A 58 21.18 -9.69 -4.23
N GLN A 59 20.84 -10.29 -3.08
CA GLN A 59 19.45 -10.55 -2.70
C GLN A 59 18.70 -9.24 -2.44
N LEU A 60 19.35 -8.24 -1.83
CA LEU A 60 18.78 -6.91 -1.65
C LEU A 60 18.51 -6.24 -3.00
N GLN A 61 19.44 -6.29 -3.95
CA GLN A 61 19.24 -5.74 -5.30
C GLN A 61 18.08 -6.40 -6.04
N SER A 62 17.95 -7.73 -5.93
CA SER A 62 16.79 -8.46 -6.48
C SER A 62 15.48 -7.98 -5.83
N TYR A 63 15.43 -7.89 -4.50
CA TYR A 63 14.27 -7.35 -3.78
C TYR A 63 13.95 -5.91 -4.23
N CYS A 64 14.96 -5.06 -4.37
CA CYS A 64 14.80 -3.68 -4.80
C CYS A 64 14.20 -3.57 -6.21
N GLN A 65 14.59 -4.44 -7.13
CA GLN A 65 13.97 -4.52 -8.45
C GLN A 65 12.49 -4.89 -8.33
N ASP A 66 12.19 -5.98 -7.62
CA ASP A 66 10.82 -6.46 -7.44
C ASP A 66 9.92 -5.43 -6.74
N ALA A 67 10.46 -4.72 -5.75
CA ALA A 67 9.76 -3.67 -5.02
C ALA A 67 9.47 -2.45 -5.88
N ARG A 68 10.38 -2.03 -6.77
CA ARG A 68 10.13 -0.94 -7.72
C ARG A 68 9.01 -1.30 -8.70
N GLU A 69 9.03 -2.53 -9.22
CA GLU A 69 7.98 -3.02 -10.12
C GLU A 69 6.62 -3.11 -9.40
N SER A 70 6.61 -3.61 -8.16
CA SER A 70 5.41 -3.71 -7.32
C SER A 70 4.81 -2.32 -7.03
N LEU A 71 5.66 -1.38 -6.59
CA LEU A 71 5.24 -0.01 -6.29
C LEU A 71 4.79 0.74 -7.54
N GLY A 72 5.47 0.54 -8.68
CA GLY A 72 5.08 1.08 -9.98
C GLY A 72 3.68 0.62 -10.38
N CYS A 73 3.39 -0.68 -10.29
CA CYS A 73 2.06 -1.21 -10.58
C CYS A 73 0.95 -0.58 -9.72
N LEU A 74 1.17 -0.48 -8.40
CA LEU A 74 0.20 0.09 -7.47
C LEU A 74 -0.02 1.59 -7.71
N LYS A 75 1.06 2.32 -8.04
CA LYS A 75 1.03 3.73 -8.39
C LYS A 75 0.26 3.96 -9.70
N ASP A 76 0.45 3.13 -10.71
CA ASP A 76 -0.25 3.23 -11.99
C ASP A 76 -1.76 3.01 -11.83
N PHE A 77 -2.15 2.05 -11.00
CA PHE A 77 -3.55 1.87 -10.61
C PHE A 77 -4.11 3.13 -9.93
N SER A 78 -3.42 3.68 -8.94
CA SER A 78 -3.88 4.89 -8.25
C SER A 78 -3.98 6.11 -9.16
N ASN A 79 -3.06 6.25 -10.11
CA ASN A 79 -3.08 7.36 -11.07
C ASN A 79 -4.24 7.25 -12.07
N THR A 80 -4.59 6.03 -12.46
CA THR A 80 -5.55 5.75 -13.53
C THR A 80 -6.98 5.55 -13.01
N CYS A 81 -7.14 4.87 -11.88
CA CYS A 81 -8.42 4.31 -11.43
C CYS A 81 -8.97 4.94 -10.16
N VAL A 82 -8.13 5.60 -9.35
CA VAL A 82 -8.57 6.26 -8.13
C VAL A 82 -8.83 7.74 -8.40
N ILE A 83 -9.98 8.23 -7.93
CA ILE A 83 -10.42 9.62 -8.09
C ILE A 83 -10.76 10.24 -6.74
N GLY A 84 -10.73 11.57 -6.66
CA GLY A 84 -11.11 12.32 -5.45
C GLY A 84 -10.08 12.23 -4.31
N PRO A 85 -10.51 12.53 -3.06
CA PRO A 85 -9.62 12.57 -1.89
C PRO A 85 -8.77 11.31 -1.65
N PRO A 86 -9.26 10.06 -1.87
CA PRO A 86 -8.44 8.86 -1.73
C PRO A 86 -7.20 8.86 -2.62
N LYS A 87 -7.26 9.46 -3.82
CA LYS A 87 -6.11 9.58 -4.72
C LYS A 87 -4.97 10.36 -4.07
N MET A 88 -5.28 11.49 -3.42
CA MET A 88 -4.28 12.32 -2.75
C MET A 88 -3.60 11.57 -1.60
N TYR A 89 -4.39 10.82 -0.82
CA TYR A 89 -3.88 10.01 0.29
C TYR A 89 -2.97 8.88 -0.21
N LEU A 90 -3.43 8.12 -1.22
CA LEU A 90 -2.62 7.07 -1.83
C LEU A 90 -1.33 7.60 -2.45
N SER A 91 -1.37 8.74 -3.15
CA SER A 91 -0.16 9.39 -3.68
C SER A 91 0.85 9.74 -2.58
N LYS A 92 0.40 10.21 -1.41
CA LYS A 92 1.29 10.44 -0.27
C LYS A 92 1.95 9.15 0.21
N ILE A 93 1.16 8.08 0.38
CA ILE A 93 1.67 6.76 0.79
C ILE A 93 2.70 6.25 -0.20
N TYR A 94 2.41 6.29 -1.51
CA TYR A 94 3.33 5.79 -2.53
C TYR A 94 4.61 6.61 -2.60
N ASN A 95 4.53 7.94 -2.42
CA ASN A 95 5.74 8.76 -2.39
C ASN A 95 6.61 8.45 -1.17
N ALA A 96 6.01 8.25 0.01
CA ALA A 96 6.73 7.84 1.21
C ALA A 96 7.39 6.46 1.02
N ALA A 97 6.63 5.48 0.50
CA ALA A 97 7.15 4.16 0.17
C ALA A 97 8.26 4.20 -0.87
N ASN A 98 8.14 5.04 -1.91
CA ASN A 98 9.17 5.17 -2.94
C ASN A 98 10.45 5.81 -2.38
N LYS A 99 10.31 6.86 -1.57
CA LYS A 99 11.47 7.51 -0.94
C LYS A 99 12.23 6.51 -0.08
N SER A 100 11.51 5.82 0.80
CA SER A 100 12.07 4.75 1.62
C SER A 100 12.76 3.68 0.77
N LEU A 101 12.08 3.17 -0.26
CA LEU A 101 12.64 2.14 -1.13
C LEU A 101 13.95 2.62 -1.76
N GLU A 102 13.98 3.81 -2.34
CA GLU A 102 15.19 4.33 -2.96
C GLU A 102 16.31 4.60 -1.94
N ASP A 103 15.98 5.05 -0.72
CA ASP A 103 16.95 5.24 0.35
C ASP A 103 17.68 3.92 0.68
N HIS A 104 16.96 2.79 0.78
CA HIS A 104 17.57 1.49 1.07
C HIS A 104 18.17 0.78 -0.15
N CYS A 105 17.82 1.19 -1.37
CA CYS A 105 18.20 0.47 -2.60
C CYS A 105 19.28 1.16 -3.43
N THR A 106 19.54 2.45 -3.21
CA THR A 106 20.50 3.23 -4.01
C THR A 106 21.65 3.81 -3.20
N ASN A 107 21.42 4.12 -1.91
CA ASN A 107 22.47 4.60 -1.04
C ASN A 107 23.21 3.41 -0.43
N GLU A 108 24.52 3.30 -0.68
CA GLU A 108 25.34 2.17 -0.25
C GLU A 108 25.38 2.02 1.28
N ASP A 109 25.57 3.12 2.01
CA ASP A 109 25.61 3.10 3.48
C ASP A 109 24.27 2.65 4.06
N ARG A 110 23.15 3.16 3.51
CA ARG A 110 21.80 2.79 3.94
C ARG A 110 21.43 1.36 3.55
N SER A 111 21.91 0.89 2.40
CA SER A 111 21.75 -0.51 1.97
C SER A 111 22.46 -1.45 2.94
N LYS A 112 23.68 -1.09 3.36
CA LYS A 112 24.47 -1.85 4.33
C LYS A 112 23.81 -1.86 5.70
N GLU A 113 23.40 -0.69 6.20
CA GLU A 113 22.68 -0.55 7.48
C GLU A 113 21.38 -1.38 7.48
N PHE A 114 20.67 -1.43 6.34
CA PHE A 114 19.48 -2.25 6.17
C PHE A 114 19.79 -3.74 6.28
N LEU A 115 20.81 -4.23 5.56
CA LEU A 115 21.24 -5.62 5.66
C LEU A 115 21.77 -5.99 7.05
N GLU A 116 22.49 -5.07 7.71
CA GLU A 116 22.96 -5.23 9.09
C GLU A 116 21.77 -5.38 10.04
N THR A 117 20.74 -4.55 9.91
CA THR A 117 19.51 -4.67 10.72
C THR A 117 18.79 -6.00 10.44
N LEU A 118 18.68 -6.40 9.17
CA LEU A 118 18.06 -7.68 8.81
C LEU A 118 18.86 -8.89 9.30
N SER A 119 20.17 -8.75 9.52
CA SER A 119 21.03 -9.85 9.96
C SER A 119 20.65 -10.40 11.34
N CYS A 120 19.97 -9.60 12.18
CA CYS A 120 19.49 -10.03 13.49
C CYS A 120 18.42 -11.14 13.40
N LEU A 121 17.67 -11.15 12.30
CA LEU A 121 16.66 -12.16 11.93
C LEU A 121 17.34 -13.31 11.16
N ASP A 122 18.36 -13.88 11.77
CA ASP A 122 19.26 -14.90 11.20
C ASP A 122 18.60 -16.27 10.99
N THR A 123 17.57 -16.57 11.78
CA THR A 123 16.86 -17.86 11.80
C THR A 123 15.43 -17.75 11.27
N ASP A 124 14.94 -18.82 10.65
CA ASP A 124 13.56 -18.89 10.14
C ASP A 124 12.53 -18.69 11.24
N GLU A 125 12.82 -19.13 12.47
CA GLU A 125 11.95 -18.92 13.63
C GLU A 125 11.73 -17.42 13.93
N LYS A 126 12.81 -16.63 13.98
CA LYS A 126 12.72 -15.18 14.21
C LYS A 126 11.99 -14.48 13.07
N VAL A 127 12.28 -14.85 11.82
CA VAL A 127 11.58 -14.30 10.65
C VAL A 127 10.08 -14.61 10.72
N GLU A 128 9.69 -15.85 11.04
CA GLU A 128 8.29 -16.23 11.16
C GLU A 128 7.57 -15.51 12.32
N ARG A 129 8.27 -15.16 13.40
CA ARG A 129 7.69 -14.32 14.45
C ARG A 129 7.29 -12.95 13.92
N VAL A 130 8.13 -12.30 13.11
CA VAL A 130 7.80 -11.00 12.49
C VAL A 130 6.69 -11.16 11.45
N ARG A 131 6.72 -12.21 10.62
CA ARG A 131 5.68 -12.47 9.60
C ARG A 131 4.28 -12.67 10.18
N LYS A 132 4.16 -13.23 11.39
CA LYS A 132 2.87 -13.34 12.10
C LYS A 132 2.21 -11.98 12.35
N CYS A 133 2.97 -10.88 12.46
CA CYS A 133 2.41 -9.54 12.53
C CYS A 133 1.69 -9.17 11.23
N SER A 134 2.26 -9.52 10.08
CA SER A 134 1.65 -9.27 8.77
C SER A 134 0.40 -10.13 8.57
N ASP A 135 0.41 -11.40 8.98
CA ASP A 135 -0.79 -12.26 8.93
C ASP A 135 -1.93 -11.66 9.76
N LYS A 136 -1.61 -11.23 11.00
CA LYS A 136 -2.59 -10.57 11.87
C LYS A 136 -3.10 -9.29 11.23
N HIS A 137 -2.25 -8.51 10.58
CA HIS A 137 -2.67 -7.29 9.89
C HIS A 137 -3.65 -7.56 8.75
N ILE A 138 -3.39 -8.57 7.92
CA ILE A 138 -4.28 -8.98 6.83
C ILE A 138 -5.65 -9.39 7.39
N LEU A 139 -5.68 -10.24 8.42
CA LEU A 139 -6.93 -10.65 9.08
C LEU A 139 -7.70 -9.45 9.67
N MET A 140 -7.00 -8.45 10.20
CA MET A 140 -7.65 -7.24 10.68
C MET A 140 -8.22 -6.39 9.52
N LEU A 141 -7.51 -6.26 8.40
CA LEU A 141 -7.98 -5.55 7.21
C LEU A 141 -9.23 -6.21 6.59
N GLU A 142 -9.30 -7.54 6.58
CA GLU A 142 -10.50 -8.28 6.18
C GLU A 142 -11.73 -7.91 7.03
N LYS A 143 -11.54 -7.52 8.29
CA LYS A 143 -12.65 -7.01 9.12
C LYS A 143 -12.98 -5.56 8.85
N VAL A 144 -12.01 -4.75 8.42
CA VAL A 144 -12.26 -3.34 8.06
C VAL A 144 -13.15 -3.25 6.83
N VAL A 145 -13.04 -4.19 5.87
CA VAL A 145 -13.89 -4.16 4.66
C VAL A 145 -15.37 -4.42 4.96
N ASP A 146 -15.69 -5.06 6.09
CA ASP A 146 -17.07 -5.29 6.54
C ASP A 146 -17.70 -4.04 7.22
N VAL A 147 -16.88 -3.06 7.61
CA VAL A 147 -17.35 -1.80 8.23
C VAL A 147 -17.99 -0.89 7.18
N GLU A 148 -18.98 -0.06 7.57
CA GLU A 148 -19.57 0.94 6.69
C GLU A 148 -18.53 1.91 6.12
N ILE A 149 -18.61 2.25 4.83
CA ILE A 149 -17.58 3.02 4.10
C ILE A 149 -17.18 4.32 4.83
N GLY A 150 -18.13 5.06 5.39
CA GLY A 150 -17.88 6.31 6.11
C GLY A 150 -17.17 6.15 7.47
N GLN A 151 -17.08 4.92 7.98
CA GLN A 151 -16.50 4.59 9.27
C GLN A 151 -15.19 3.80 9.15
N ARG A 152 -14.79 3.37 7.94
CA ARG A 152 -13.59 2.53 7.72
C ARG A 152 -12.27 3.21 8.09
N ALA A 153 -12.19 4.53 8.01
CA ALA A 153 -10.94 5.26 8.22
C ALA A 153 -10.34 5.03 9.62
N GLY A 154 -11.15 5.10 10.68
CA GLY A 154 -10.71 4.88 12.05
C GLY A 154 -10.11 3.48 12.27
N PRO A 155 -10.89 2.41 12.02
CA PRO A 155 -10.39 1.04 12.06
C PRO A 155 -9.14 0.82 11.20
N MET A 156 -9.09 1.35 9.96
CA MET A 156 -7.91 1.23 9.10
C MET A 156 -6.64 1.83 9.72
N CYS A 157 -6.76 2.99 10.37
CA CYS A 157 -5.63 3.57 11.13
C CYS A 157 -5.25 2.70 12.34
N CYS A 158 -6.23 2.16 13.06
CA CYS A 158 -5.97 1.29 14.22
C CYS A 158 -5.29 -0.03 13.82
N THR A 159 -5.67 -0.64 12.70
CA THR A 159 -5.04 -1.89 12.23
C THR A 159 -3.60 -1.66 11.79
N PHE A 160 -3.31 -0.51 11.18
CA PHE A 160 -1.95 -0.11 10.82
C PHE A 160 -1.10 0.15 12.07
N GLU A 161 -1.61 0.90 13.05
CA GLU A 161 -0.91 1.15 14.31
C GLU A 161 -0.63 -0.15 15.07
N ALA A 162 -1.60 -1.08 15.11
CA ALA A 162 -1.43 -2.38 15.73
C ALA A 162 -0.39 -3.24 15.00
N TYR A 163 -0.32 -3.17 13.67
CA TYR A 163 0.70 -3.87 12.88
C TYR A 163 2.10 -3.31 13.15
N LYS A 164 2.22 -1.98 13.13
CA LYS A 164 3.45 -1.25 13.44
C LYS A 164 4.00 -1.65 14.81
N ASN A 165 3.16 -1.62 15.84
CA ASN A 165 3.56 -1.97 17.20
C ASN A 165 3.90 -3.46 17.33
N CYS A 166 3.17 -4.35 16.65
CA CYS A 166 3.51 -5.77 16.62
C CYS A 166 4.92 -6.01 16.06
N ILE A 167 5.29 -5.35 14.96
CA ILE A 167 6.64 -5.46 14.39
C ILE A 167 7.67 -4.94 15.39
N LEU A 168 7.47 -3.74 15.96
CA LEU A 168 8.40 -3.17 16.94
C LEU A 168 8.63 -4.10 18.11
N ASP A 169 7.55 -4.50 18.78
CA ASP A 169 7.62 -5.32 19.98
C ASP A 169 8.28 -6.67 19.66
N THR A 170 7.94 -7.27 18.51
CA THR A 170 8.54 -8.54 18.09
C THR A 170 10.03 -8.39 17.79
N VAL A 171 10.44 -7.36 17.05
CA VAL A 171 11.86 -7.12 16.73
C VAL A 171 12.65 -6.78 18.00
N LYS A 172 12.09 -5.98 18.92
CA LYS A 172 12.68 -5.71 20.24
C LYS A 172 12.95 -6.99 21.03
N GLU A 173 12.04 -7.96 20.96
CA GLU A 173 12.16 -9.23 21.67
C GLU A 173 13.16 -10.21 21.04
N VAL A 174 13.21 -10.29 19.70
CA VAL A 174 14.07 -11.28 19.01
C VAL A 174 15.44 -10.74 18.58
N CYS A 175 15.58 -9.41 18.57
CA CYS A 175 16.77 -8.68 18.21
C CYS A 175 17.09 -7.64 19.30
N SER A 176 17.08 -6.34 18.97
CA SER A 176 17.34 -5.24 19.89
C SER A 176 16.38 -4.06 19.68
N GLU A 177 16.39 -3.10 20.61
CA GLU A 177 15.62 -1.86 20.46
C GLU A 177 16.14 -0.98 19.32
N GLU A 178 17.44 -1.02 19.04
CA GLU A 178 18.04 -0.31 17.91
C GLU A 178 17.53 -0.86 16.57
N ASP A 179 17.55 -2.18 16.41
CA ASP A 179 17.04 -2.86 15.21
C ASP A 179 15.55 -2.56 14.99
N ALA A 180 14.77 -2.56 16.06
CA ALA A 180 13.33 -2.27 15.99
C ALA A 180 13.06 -0.84 15.53
N ASN A 181 13.81 0.13 16.06
CA ASN A 181 13.69 1.52 15.65
C ASN A 181 14.06 1.68 14.17
N TYR A 182 15.08 0.98 13.68
CA TYR A 182 15.45 1.02 12.26
C TYR A 182 14.37 0.41 11.35
N PHE A 183 13.77 -0.71 11.76
CA PHE A 183 12.77 -1.45 10.98
C PHE A 183 11.52 -0.63 10.58
N LEU A 184 11.24 0.46 11.29
CA LEU A 184 10.10 1.34 11.05
C LEU A 184 10.45 2.77 10.62
N LEU A 185 11.74 3.10 10.49
CA LEU A 185 12.17 4.47 10.13
C LEU A 185 12.05 4.79 8.64
N THR A 186 11.14 4.13 7.94
CA THR A 186 10.62 4.60 6.65
C THR A 186 9.55 5.67 6.94
N GLU A 187 9.99 6.78 7.54
CA GLU A 187 9.32 8.02 7.97
C GLU A 187 7.79 8.00 8.30
N PRO A 188 7.35 8.68 9.38
CA PRO A 188 5.93 8.92 9.60
C PRO A 188 5.32 9.66 8.41
N ILE A 189 4.14 9.21 7.96
CA ILE A 189 3.31 9.98 7.02
C ILE A 189 2.97 11.31 7.70
N GLN A 190 3.71 12.37 7.36
CA GLN A 190 3.36 13.77 7.68
C GLN A 190 2.48 14.39 6.57
#